data_AF-A0ABD4LLV2-F1
#
_entry.id   AF-A0ABD4LLV2-F1
#
_cell.length_a   1.000
_cell.length_b   1.000
_cell.length_c   1.000
_cell.angle_alpha   90.00
_cell.angle_beta   90.00
_cell.angle_gamma   90.00
#
_symmetry.space_group_name_H-M   'P 1'
#
loop_
_entity.id
_entity.type
_entity.pdbx_description
1 polymer ?
#
loop_
_entity_poly.entity_id
_entity_poly.type
_entity_poly.pdbx_seq_one_letter_code
_entity_poly.pdbx_strand_id
1 'polypeptide(L)'
;MTEIKFEIREKKVDGLLECHVYDITGENEIYAGCVKNFTWNKGLTGGGFNRLEPFDANGERLGHGGDGTDIQKLVDYVKSVHTSRVEREKRISDNWESQKEDATRLGCSEGCFKRYDNVRNYVSSVLFIEKELVHKKFVIDELVSCYESKTFSTISTEAVKIVFKEAIDKRQKEIEDSESQLERIKGWIKEYEESFNKHK
;
A
#
# COMPACT_ATOMS: atom_id res chain seq x y z
N MET A 1 -15.77 -8.34 -9.92
CA MET A 1 -14.42 -8.35 -10.53
C MET A 1 -14.52 -9.09 -11.84
N THR A 2 -13.83 -8.63 -12.89
CA THR A 2 -13.74 -9.38 -14.15
C THR A 2 -12.85 -10.59 -13.91
N GLU A 3 -13.34 -11.77 -14.23
CA GLU A 3 -12.57 -13.01 -14.14
C GLU A 3 -11.41 -12.98 -15.15
N ILE A 4 -10.18 -13.22 -14.68
CA ILE A 4 -9.00 -13.24 -15.55
C ILE A 4 -8.98 -14.55 -16.33
N LYS A 5 -8.87 -14.44 -17.66
CA LYS A 5 -8.78 -15.56 -18.58
C LYS A 5 -7.34 -15.81 -18.97
N PHE A 6 -6.94 -17.08 -18.94
CA PHE A 6 -5.57 -17.48 -19.28
C PHE A 6 -5.51 -18.40 -20.49
N GLU A 7 -4.52 -18.18 -21.33
CA GLU A 7 -4.06 -19.10 -22.36
C GLU A 7 -2.71 -19.69 -21.95
N ILE A 8 -2.51 -20.99 -22.19
CA ILE A 8 -1.24 -21.67 -21.95
C ILE A 8 -0.69 -22.07 -23.31
N ARG A 9 0.57 -21.69 -23.58
CA ARG A 9 1.28 -22.09 -24.79
C ARG A 9 2.49 -22.91 -24.44
N GLU A 10 2.58 -24.08 -25.04
CA GLU A 10 3.67 -25.01 -24.83
C GLU A 10 4.80 -24.75 -25.81
N LYS A 11 6.04 -24.83 -25.33
CA LYS A 11 7.25 -24.71 -26.13
C LYS A 11 8.22 -25.81 -25.74
N LYS A 12 8.90 -26.40 -26.73
CA LYS A 12 10.06 -27.28 -26.47
C LYS A 12 11.34 -26.45 -26.52
N VAL A 13 12.08 -26.44 -25.42
CA VAL A 13 13.41 -25.80 -25.32
C VAL A 13 14.40 -26.87 -24.87
N ASP A 14 15.43 -27.11 -25.67
CA ASP A 14 16.44 -28.15 -25.44
C ASP A 14 15.85 -29.54 -25.17
N GLY A 15 14.75 -29.87 -25.85
CA GLY A 15 14.02 -31.14 -25.71
C GLY A 15 13.10 -31.23 -24.48
N LEU A 16 13.03 -30.18 -23.66
CA LEU A 16 12.19 -30.11 -22.46
C LEU A 16 10.96 -29.23 -22.69
N LEU A 17 9.85 -29.57 -22.04
CA LEU A 17 8.60 -28.83 -22.12
C LEU A 17 8.65 -27.59 -21.22
N GLU A 18 8.36 -26.43 -21.80
CA GLU A 18 8.06 -25.17 -21.10
C GLU A 18 6.61 -24.79 -21.35
N CYS A 19 5.93 -24.29 -20.32
CA CYS A 19 4.56 -23.77 -20.39
C CYS A 19 4.58 -22.26 -20.15
N HIS A 20 4.21 -21.48 -21.15
CA HIS A 20 4.08 -20.03 -21.06
C HIS A 20 2.62 -19.67 -20.79
N VAL A 21 2.40 -18.81 -19.79
CA VAL A 21 1.08 -18.40 -19.35
C VAL A 21 0.83 -16.97 -19.80
N TYR A 22 -0.30 -16.75 -20.47
CA TYR A 22 -0.71 -15.46 -20.98
C TYR A 22 -2.09 -15.09 -20.41
N ASP A 23 -2.25 -13.87 -19.95
CA ASP A 23 -3.54 -13.26 -19.63
C ASP A 23 -4.13 -12.69 -20.92
N ILE A 24 -5.31 -13.19 -21.27
CA ILE A 24 -6.07 -12.87 -22.50
C ILE A 24 -7.41 -12.20 -22.19
N THR A 25 -7.51 -11.56 -21.01
CA THR A 25 -8.77 -10.94 -20.55
C THR A 25 -9.11 -9.67 -21.33
N GLY A 26 -8.08 -8.90 -21.72
CA GLY A 26 -8.22 -7.62 -22.43
C GLY A 26 -8.07 -7.74 -23.95
N GLU A 27 -8.03 -6.59 -24.62
CA GLU A 27 -7.77 -6.52 -26.08
C GLU A 27 -6.32 -6.93 -26.43
N ASN A 28 -5.39 -6.69 -25.50
CA ASN A 28 -3.99 -7.06 -25.64
C ASN A 28 -3.67 -8.24 -24.73
N GLU A 29 -2.89 -9.17 -25.28
CA GLU A 29 -2.29 -10.24 -24.51
C GLU A 29 -1.19 -9.72 -23.58
N ILE A 30 -1.18 -10.20 -22.34
CA ILE A 30 -0.16 -9.90 -21.34
C ILE A 30 0.54 -11.19 -20.94
N TYR A 31 1.87 -11.21 -21.03
CA TYR A 31 2.66 -12.34 -20.54
C TYR A 31 2.64 -12.39 -19.01
N ALA A 32 2.10 -13.45 -18.43
CA ALA A 32 1.95 -13.62 -16.97
C ALA A 32 3.17 -14.30 -16.34
N GLY A 33 3.88 -15.13 -17.12
CA GLY A 33 5.06 -15.88 -16.67
C GLY A 33 5.17 -17.24 -17.35
N CYS A 34 6.02 -18.11 -16.81
CA CYS A 34 6.17 -19.46 -17.33
C CYS A 34 6.54 -20.49 -16.28
N VAL A 35 6.35 -21.75 -16.65
CA VAL A 35 6.98 -22.90 -16.02
C VAL A 35 8.02 -23.40 -17.00
N LYS A 36 9.30 -23.33 -16.62
CA LYS A 36 10.42 -23.75 -17.48
C LYS A 36 11.40 -24.61 -16.73
N ASN A 37 12.23 -25.32 -17.49
CA ASN A 37 13.30 -26.09 -16.91
C ASN A 37 14.38 -25.17 -16.32
N PHE A 38 14.75 -25.42 -15.07
CA PHE A 38 15.79 -24.73 -14.34
C PHE A 38 16.85 -25.73 -13.90
N THR A 39 18.11 -25.44 -14.26
CA THR A 39 19.25 -26.26 -13.84
C THR A 39 19.76 -25.76 -12.50
N TRP A 40 19.52 -26.55 -11.46
CA TRP A 40 20.11 -26.36 -10.16
C TRP A 40 21.59 -26.74 -10.19
N ASN A 41 22.41 -26.05 -9.38
CA ASN A 41 23.85 -26.31 -9.26
C ASN A 41 24.62 -26.30 -10.59
N LYS A 42 24.21 -25.43 -11.53
CA LYS A 42 24.84 -25.27 -12.84
C LYS A 42 26.32 -24.90 -12.66
N GLY A 43 27.22 -25.88 -12.79
CA GLY A 43 28.67 -25.72 -12.60
C GLY A 43 29.32 -26.73 -11.66
N LEU A 44 28.55 -27.52 -10.89
CA LEU A 44 29.10 -28.64 -10.13
C LEU A 44 29.26 -29.86 -11.04
N THR A 45 30.49 -30.36 -11.19
CA THR A 45 30.79 -31.59 -11.92
C THR A 45 30.02 -32.76 -11.31
N GLY A 46 29.02 -33.26 -12.03
CA GLY A 46 28.21 -34.42 -11.62
C GLY A 46 27.07 -34.15 -10.63
N GLY A 47 26.77 -32.89 -10.28
CA GLY A 47 25.77 -32.54 -9.26
C GLY A 47 24.62 -31.63 -9.71
N GLY A 48 24.59 -31.23 -10.98
CA GLY A 48 23.49 -30.44 -11.52
C GLY A 48 22.28 -31.31 -11.85
N PHE A 49 21.08 -30.86 -11.47
CA PHE A 49 19.83 -31.51 -11.87
C PHE A 49 18.83 -30.48 -12.40
N ASN A 50 17.99 -30.96 -13.30
CA ASN A 50 16.99 -30.17 -14.01
C ASN A 50 15.64 -30.32 -13.35
N ARG A 51 14.89 -29.23 -13.24
CA ARG A 51 13.57 -29.22 -12.62
C ARG A 51 12.67 -28.17 -13.23
N LEU A 52 11.38 -28.47 -13.34
CA LEU A 52 10.39 -27.47 -13.71
C LEU A 52 10.18 -26.51 -12.54
N GLU A 53 10.34 -25.22 -12.81
CA GLU A 53 10.17 -24.15 -11.83
C GLU A 53 9.29 -23.03 -12.40
N PRO A 54 8.45 -22.40 -11.58
CA PRO A 54 7.60 -21.28 -11.99
C PRO A 54 8.37 -19.95 -11.91
N PHE A 55 8.17 -19.12 -12.93
CA PHE A 55 8.75 -17.79 -13.07
C PHE A 55 7.66 -16.79 -13.43
N ASP A 56 7.83 -15.55 -12.99
CA ASP A 56 6.93 -14.47 -13.35
C ASP A 56 7.27 -13.87 -14.72
N ALA A 57 6.49 -12.85 -15.11
CA ALA A 57 6.68 -12.11 -16.36
C ALA A 57 8.06 -11.47 -16.52
N ASN A 58 8.76 -11.16 -15.42
CA ASN A 58 10.10 -10.57 -15.40
C ASN A 58 11.21 -11.64 -15.40
N GLY A 59 10.85 -12.92 -15.35
CA GLY A 59 11.80 -14.02 -15.23
C GLY A 59 12.33 -14.23 -13.82
N GLU A 60 11.70 -13.63 -12.81
CA GLU A 60 12.00 -13.91 -11.41
C GLU A 60 11.33 -15.22 -10.98
N ARG A 61 12.07 -16.05 -10.23
CA ARG A 61 11.56 -17.34 -9.77
C ARG A 61 10.53 -17.13 -8.65
N LEU A 62 9.34 -17.70 -8.82
CA LEU A 62 8.19 -17.51 -7.91
C LEU A 62 8.17 -18.48 -6.71
N GLY A 63 9.01 -19.52 -6.75
CA GLY A 63 9.09 -20.52 -5.69
C GLY A 63 9.94 -21.72 -6.11
N HIS A 64 9.79 -22.80 -5.35
CA HIS A 64 10.35 -24.11 -5.68
C HIS A 64 9.20 -25.07 -5.94
N GLY A 65 9.20 -25.78 -7.07
CA GLY A 65 8.47 -27.04 -7.11
C GLY A 65 9.00 -27.98 -6.02
N GLY A 66 8.23 -28.99 -5.62
CA GLY A 66 8.71 -30.23 -4.96
C GLY A 66 8.93 -31.37 -5.97
N ASP A 67 9.74 -32.38 -5.68
CA ASP A 67 9.91 -33.51 -6.61
C ASP A 67 8.54 -34.18 -6.84
N GLY A 68 8.18 -34.44 -8.10
CA GLY A 68 6.84 -34.92 -8.47
C GLY A 68 5.74 -33.85 -8.49
N THR A 69 6.08 -32.56 -8.48
CA THR A 69 5.08 -31.50 -8.67
C THR A 69 4.53 -31.53 -10.10
N ASP A 70 3.22 -31.68 -10.19
CA ASP A 70 2.44 -31.59 -11.41
C ASP A 70 2.64 -30.23 -12.10
N ILE A 71 2.96 -30.24 -13.39
CA ILE A 71 3.14 -29.05 -14.22
C ILE A 71 1.92 -28.14 -14.16
N GLN A 72 0.72 -28.71 -14.07
CA GLN A 72 -0.52 -27.93 -13.98
C GLN A 72 -0.58 -27.11 -12.70
N LYS A 73 -0.09 -27.64 -11.58
CA LYS A 73 -0.02 -26.90 -10.30
C LYS A 73 0.96 -25.73 -10.38
N LEU A 74 2.09 -25.89 -11.06
CA LEU A 74 3.05 -24.81 -11.27
C LEU A 74 2.46 -23.72 -12.17
N VAL A 75 1.75 -24.11 -13.23
CA VAL A 75 1.02 -23.19 -14.10
C VAL A 75 -0.05 -22.42 -13.34
N ASP A 76 -0.84 -23.11 -12.51
CA ASP A 76 -1.89 -22.46 -11.71
C ASP A 76 -1.31 -21.53 -10.63
N TYR A 77 -0.11 -21.84 -10.12
CA TYR A 77 0.62 -20.92 -9.24
C TYR A 77 1.06 -19.64 -9.99
N VAL A 78 1.58 -19.75 -11.22
CA VAL A 78 1.90 -18.58 -12.06
C VAL A 78 0.65 -17.73 -12.30
N LYS A 79 -0.49 -18.36 -12.66
CA LYS A 79 -1.78 -17.67 -12.82
C LYS A 79 -2.19 -16.94 -11.55
N SER A 80 -2.13 -17.63 -10.40
CA SER A 80 -2.52 -17.07 -9.09
C SER A 80 -1.68 -15.86 -8.70
N VAL A 81 -0.36 -15.92 -8.89
CA VAL A 81 0.53 -14.80 -8.63
C VAL A 81 0.22 -13.62 -9.55
N HIS A 82 0.02 -13.88 -10.85
CA HIS A 82 -0.38 -12.84 -11.81
C HIS A 82 -1.70 -12.18 -11.42
N THR A 83 -2.74 -12.97 -11.15
CA THR A 83 -4.05 -12.47 -10.68
C THR A 83 -3.90 -11.59 -9.45
N SER A 84 -3.11 -12.03 -8.46
CA SER A 84 -2.87 -11.27 -7.22
C SER A 84 -2.18 -9.91 -7.50
N ARG A 85 -1.26 -9.87 -8.48
CA ARG A 85 -0.60 -8.62 -8.91
C ARG A 85 -1.57 -7.68 -9.60
N VAL A 86 -2.34 -8.17 -10.57
CA VAL A 86 -3.35 -7.38 -11.30
C VAL A 86 -4.39 -6.81 -10.32
N GLU A 87 -4.90 -7.63 -9.40
CA GLU A 87 -5.83 -7.16 -8.37
C GLU A 87 -5.22 -6.08 -7.47
N ARG A 88 -3.95 -6.23 -7.10
CA ARG A 88 -3.25 -5.22 -6.29
C ARG A 88 -3.09 -3.90 -7.06
N GLU A 89 -2.67 -3.94 -8.31
CA GLU A 89 -2.51 -2.75 -9.16
C GLU A 89 -3.84 -2.04 -9.38
N LYS A 90 -4.91 -2.82 -9.58
CA LYS A 90 -6.27 -2.29 -9.65
C LYS A 90 -6.66 -1.61 -8.35
N ARG A 91 -6.50 -2.27 -7.20
CA ARG A 91 -6.78 -1.66 -5.88
C ARG A 91 -6.00 -0.37 -5.66
N ILE A 92 -4.73 -0.32 -6.07
CA ILE A 92 -3.90 0.88 -5.98
C ILE A 92 -4.45 2.01 -6.87
N SER A 93 -4.88 1.67 -8.09
CA SER A 93 -5.46 2.63 -9.03
C SER A 93 -6.83 3.14 -8.56
N ASP A 94 -7.70 2.26 -8.08
CA ASP A 94 -8.99 2.62 -7.49
C ASP A 94 -8.78 3.54 -6.27
N ASN A 95 -7.77 3.25 -5.44
CA ASN A 95 -7.43 4.09 -4.29
C ASN A 95 -6.95 5.48 -4.71
N TRP A 96 -6.13 5.56 -5.76
CA TRP A 96 -5.72 6.85 -6.34
C TRP A 96 -6.92 7.67 -6.78
N GLU A 97 -7.85 7.10 -7.56
CA GLU A 97 -9.03 7.83 -8.02
C GLU A 97 -9.89 8.35 -6.85
N SER A 98 -9.99 7.58 -5.76
CA SER A 98 -10.73 8.01 -4.56
C SER A 98 -10.03 9.08 -3.72
N GLN A 99 -8.70 9.18 -3.77
CA GLN A 99 -7.90 10.10 -2.95
C GLN A 99 -7.17 11.17 -3.76
N LYS A 100 -7.45 11.28 -5.07
CA LYS A 100 -6.70 12.09 -6.02
C LYS A 100 -6.62 13.56 -5.59
N GLU A 101 -7.74 14.14 -5.21
CA GLU A 101 -7.82 15.56 -4.82
C GLU A 101 -6.97 15.82 -3.58
N ASP A 102 -7.07 14.95 -2.57
CA ASP A 102 -6.31 15.07 -1.32
C ASP A 102 -4.82 14.82 -1.51
N ALA A 103 -4.45 13.78 -2.26
CA ALA A 103 -3.05 13.51 -2.59
C ALA A 103 -2.43 14.69 -3.35
N THR A 104 -3.16 15.26 -4.31
CA THR A 104 -2.72 16.43 -5.09
C THR A 104 -2.57 17.66 -4.20
N ARG A 105 -3.53 17.92 -3.28
CA ARG A 105 -3.44 19.00 -2.28
C ARG A 105 -2.21 18.88 -1.40
N LEU A 106 -1.77 17.66 -1.11
CA LEU A 106 -0.58 17.35 -0.32
C LEU A 106 0.72 17.32 -1.16
N GLY A 107 0.65 17.69 -2.45
CA GLY A 107 1.81 17.76 -3.35
C GLY A 107 2.31 16.39 -3.82
N CYS A 108 1.49 15.35 -3.73
CA CYS A 108 1.85 14.01 -4.17
C CYS A 108 1.39 13.74 -5.62
N SER A 109 2.29 13.27 -6.46
CA SER A 109 1.98 12.83 -7.83
C SER A 109 1.40 11.41 -7.87
N GLU A 110 0.62 11.09 -8.91
CA GLU A 110 0.09 9.74 -9.13
C GLU A 110 1.19 8.68 -9.12
N GLY A 111 2.32 8.97 -9.77
CA GLY A 111 3.46 8.04 -9.84
C GLY A 111 4.03 7.74 -8.46
N CYS A 112 4.24 8.76 -7.63
CA CYS A 112 4.71 8.60 -6.26
C CYS A 112 3.69 7.82 -5.41
N PHE A 113 2.41 8.18 -5.51
CA PHE A 113 1.32 7.51 -4.80
C PHE A 113 1.20 6.03 -5.15
N LYS A 114 1.27 5.68 -6.44
CA LYS A 114 1.18 4.29 -6.90
C LYS A 114 2.43 3.48 -6.52
N ARG A 115 3.61 4.11 -6.52
CA ARG A 115 4.88 3.45 -6.19
C ARG A 115 5.01 3.14 -4.70
N TYR A 116 4.67 4.08 -3.82
CA TYR A 116 4.99 3.98 -2.39
C TYR A 116 3.75 3.74 -1.52
N ASP A 117 3.72 2.59 -0.84
CA ASP A 117 2.63 2.24 0.07
C ASP A 117 2.50 3.20 1.25
N ASN A 118 3.65 3.62 1.80
CA ASN A 118 3.70 4.60 2.89
C ASN A 118 3.01 5.91 2.52
N VAL A 119 3.20 6.40 1.28
CA VAL A 119 2.57 7.64 0.82
C VAL A 119 1.05 7.53 0.84
N ARG A 120 0.49 6.41 0.38
CA ARG A 120 -0.96 6.16 0.42
C ARG A 120 -1.49 6.19 1.86
N ASN A 121 -0.79 5.51 2.77
CA ASN A 121 -1.15 5.49 4.20
C ASN A 121 -1.03 6.88 4.84
N TYR A 122 -0.03 7.67 4.44
CA TYR A 122 0.16 9.04 4.93
C TYR A 122 -0.92 9.99 4.47
N VAL A 123 -1.34 9.94 3.20
CA VAL A 123 -2.48 10.75 2.71
C VAL A 123 -3.72 10.45 3.55
N SER A 124 -4.05 9.17 3.76
CA SER A 124 -5.18 8.77 4.60
C SER A 124 -5.03 9.21 6.07
N SER A 125 -3.81 9.19 6.61
CA SER A 125 -3.52 9.64 7.98
C SER A 125 -3.70 11.14 8.15
N VAL A 126 -3.30 11.94 7.16
CA VAL A 126 -3.49 13.39 7.16
C VAL A 126 -4.99 13.72 7.25
N LEU A 127 -5.81 13.09 6.41
CA LEU A 127 -7.26 13.32 6.40
C LEU A 127 -7.92 12.95 7.73
N PHE A 128 -7.49 11.83 8.32
CA PHE A 128 -7.98 11.42 9.63
C PHE A 128 -7.62 12.45 10.71
N ILE A 129 -6.36 12.91 10.75
CA ILE A 129 -5.91 13.89 11.74
C ILE A 129 -6.59 15.24 11.54
N GLU A 130 -6.76 15.72 10.30
CA GLU A 130 -7.46 16.97 10.00
C GLU A 130 -8.91 16.93 10.52
N LYS A 131 -9.61 15.80 10.33
CA LYS A 131 -10.96 15.61 10.86
C LYS A 131 -11.00 15.59 12.40
N GLU A 132 -10.07 14.87 13.02
CA GLU A 132 -9.97 14.81 14.49
C GLU A 132 -9.64 16.19 15.07
N LEU A 133 -8.79 16.98 14.41
CA LEU A 133 -8.44 18.33 14.82
C LEU A 133 -9.67 19.26 14.83
N VAL A 134 -10.56 19.16 13.84
CA VAL A 134 -11.82 19.93 13.84
C VAL A 134 -12.64 19.61 15.09
N HIS A 135 -12.78 18.31 15.42
CA HIS A 135 -13.53 17.90 16.61
C HIS A 135 -12.86 18.37 17.91
N LYS A 136 -11.54 18.19 18.04
CA LYS A 136 -10.78 18.61 19.22
C LYS A 136 -10.87 20.13 19.44
N LYS A 137 -10.73 20.93 18.36
CA LYS A 137 -10.86 22.39 18.39
C LYS A 137 -12.26 22.83 18.83
N PHE A 138 -13.31 22.19 18.31
CA PHE A 138 -14.66 22.44 18.78
C PHE A 138 -14.84 22.14 20.28
N VAL A 139 -14.33 20.99 20.75
CA VAL A 139 -14.46 20.59 22.17
C VAL A 139 -13.73 21.56 23.10
N ILE A 140 -12.53 22.02 22.74
CA ILE A 140 -11.82 23.00 23.57
C ILE A 140 -12.52 24.36 23.57
N ASP A 141 -13.06 24.81 22.44
CA ASP A 141 -13.79 26.08 22.37
C ASP A 141 -15.01 26.07 23.30
N GLU A 142 -15.76 24.97 23.35
CA GLU A 142 -16.87 24.78 24.28
C GLU A 142 -16.42 24.74 25.76
N LEU A 143 -15.29 24.09 26.05
CA LEU A 143 -14.72 24.04 27.41
C LEU A 143 -14.28 25.44 27.89
N VAL A 144 -13.59 26.19 27.02
CA VAL A 144 -13.15 27.56 27.30
C VAL A 144 -14.36 28.47 27.48
N SER A 145 -15.34 28.41 26.58
CA SER A 145 -16.59 29.18 26.66
C SER A 145 -17.34 28.91 27.97
N CYS A 146 -17.45 27.65 28.39
CA CYS A 146 -18.04 27.28 29.68
C CYS A 146 -17.26 27.88 30.86
N TYR A 147 -15.94 27.71 30.86
CA TYR A 147 -15.04 28.21 31.91
C TYR A 147 -15.09 29.74 32.04
N GLU A 148 -15.20 30.47 30.94
CA GLU A 148 -15.28 31.93 30.89
C GLU A 148 -16.70 32.48 31.13
N SER A 149 -17.71 31.61 31.21
CA SER A 149 -19.09 32.02 31.40
C SER A 149 -19.34 32.67 32.77
N LYS A 150 -20.20 33.69 32.79
CA LYS A 150 -20.64 34.35 34.05
C LYS A 150 -21.31 33.37 35.01
N THR A 151 -22.04 32.39 34.48
CA THR A 151 -22.69 31.36 35.29
C THR A 151 -21.62 30.54 36.02
N PHE A 152 -20.63 30.03 35.29
CA PHE A 152 -19.53 29.26 35.87
C PHE A 152 -18.77 30.08 36.91
N SER A 153 -18.44 31.35 36.63
CA SER A 153 -17.72 32.19 37.60
C SER A 153 -18.50 32.41 38.91
N THR A 154 -19.83 32.33 38.85
CA THR A 154 -20.72 32.57 40.01
C THR A 154 -20.90 31.31 40.87
N ILE A 155 -20.88 30.12 40.26
CA ILE A 155 -21.19 28.86 40.95
C ILE A 155 -19.95 27.98 41.22
N SER A 156 -18.82 28.26 40.56
CA SER A 156 -17.62 27.40 40.64
C SER A 156 -16.83 27.61 41.93
N THR A 157 -16.41 26.50 42.53
CA THR A 157 -15.40 26.50 43.60
C THR A 157 -14.00 26.57 42.99
N GLU A 158 -12.99 26.92 43.80
CA GLU A 158 -11.60 26.94 43.34
C GLU A 158 -11.13 25.57 42.84
N ALA A 159 -11.53 24.49 43.51
CA ALA A 159 -11.23 23.13 43.07
C ALA A 159 -11.81 22.83 41.68
N VAL A 160 -13.03 23.28 41.39
CA VAL A 160 -13.66 23.11 40.07
C VAL A 160 -12.95 23.94 39.01
N LYS A 161 -12.48 25.16 39.33
CA LYS A 161 -11.69 25.97 38.41
C LYS A 161 -10.36 25.31 38.03
N ILE A 162 -9.68 24.69 39.01
CA ILE A 162 -8.44 23.94 38.77
C ILE A 162 -8.69 22.79 37.79
N VAL A 163 -9.74 21.98 38.03
CA VAL A 163 -10.09 20.86 37.14
C VAL A 163 -10.39 21.33 35.71
N PHE A 164 -11.09 22.45 35.54
CA PHE A 164 -11.35 23.01 34.21
C PHE A 164 -10.06 23.48 33.52
N LYS A 165 -9.17 24.18 34.24
CA LYS A 165 -7.87 24.58 33.69
C LYS A 165 -7.04 23.36 33.26
N GLU A 166 -6.92 22.35 34.12
CA GLU A 166 -6.22 21.10 33.78
C GLU A 166 -6.81 20.41 32.55
N ALA A 167 -8.14 20.41 32.42
CA ALA A 167 -8.82 19.85 31.26
C ALA A 167 -8.53 20.66 29.98
N ILE A 168 -8.56 22.00 30.06
CA ILE A 168 -8.22 22.89 28.95
C ILE A 168 -6.76 22.67 28.53
N ASP A 169 -5.81 22.74 29.47
CA ASP A 169 -4.38 22.56 29.22
C ASP A 169 -4.10 21.20 28.56
N LYS A 170 -4.75 20.14 29.05
CA LYS A 170 -4.65 18.80 28.45
C LYS A 170 -5.15 18.77 27.01
N ARG A 171 -6.31 19.38 26.72
CA ARG A 171 -6.86 19.41 25.36
C ARG A 171 -6.04 20.29 24.42
N GLN A 172 -5.46 21.39 24.90
CA GLN A 172 -4.51 22.20 24.13
C GLN A 172 -3.31 21.36 23.70
N LYS A 173 -2.70 20.64 24.66
CA LYS A 173 -1.58 19.75 24.36
C LYS A 173 -1.94 18.67 23.34
N GLU A 174 -3.11 18.05 23.45
CA GLU A 174 -3.57 17.04 22.48
C GLU A 174 -3.76 17.61 21.06
N ILE A 175 -4.14 18.89 20.94
CA ILE A 175 -4.23 19.61 19.66
C ILE A 175 -2.82 19.88 19.12
N GLU A 176 -1.92 20.44 19.95
CA GLU A 176 -0.53 20.71 19.57
C GLU A 176 0.20 19.45 19.10
N ASP A 177 0.02 18.32 19.81
CA ASP A 177 0.59 17.02 19.44
C ASP A 177 0.05 16.54 18.07
N SER A 178 -1.24 16.77 17.81
CA SER A 178 -1.89 16.39 16.55
C SER A 178 -1.44 17.27 15.39
N GLU A 179 -1.29 18.57 15.60
CA GLU A 179 -0.76 19.51 14.60
C GLU A 179 0.71 19.21 14.28
N SER A 180 1.51 18.90 15.30
CA SER A 180 2.91 18.49 15.13
C SER A 180 3.01 17.17 14.34
N GLN A 181 2.14 16.20 14.63
CA GLN A 181 2.06 14.96 13.88
C GLN A 181 1.66 15.21 12.42
N LEU A 182 0.70 16.11 12.18
CA LEU A 182 0.23 16.48 10.85
C LEU A 182 1.37 17.03 9.98
N GLU A 183 2.12 18.00 10.52
CA GLU A 183 3.25 18.62 9.81
C GLU A 183 4.36 17.61 9.52
N ARG A 184 4.65 16.71 10.46
CA ARG A 184 5.63 15.64 10.24
C ARG A 184 5.22 14.71 9.10
N ILE A 185 3.96 14.29 9.05
CA ILE A 185 3.46 13.39 8.00
C ILE A 185 3.47 14.09 6.63
N LYS A 186 3.06 15.36 6.57
CA LYS A 186 3.17 16.18 5.36
C LYS A 186 4.62 16.30 4.89
N GLY A 187 5.56 16.48 5.82
CA GLY A 187 6.99 16.46 5.55
C GLY A 187 7.45 15.16 4.88
N TRP A 188 7.03 14.01 5.41
CA TRP A 188 7.36 12.71 4.80
C TRP A 188 6.78 12.56 3.39
N ILE A 189 5.53 12.95 3.15
CA ILE A 189 4.94 12.90 1.79
C ILE A 189 5.81 13.69 0.81
N LYS A 190 6.27 14.87 1.20
CA LYS A 190 7.16 15.71 0.40
C LYS A 190 8.51 15.03 0.14
N GLU A 191 9.13 14.43 1.15
CA GLU A 191 10.41 13.69 0.99
C GLU A 191 10.28 12.53 0.00
N TYR A 192 9.19 11.78 0.04
CA TYR A 192 8.92 10.70 -0.93
C TYR A 192 8.75 11.26 -2.35
N GLU A 193 8.03 12.37 -2.52
CA GLU A 193 7.86 13.01 -3.82
C GLU A 193 9.20 13.52 -4.39
N GLU A 194 10.04 14.15 -3.57
CA GLU A 194 11.36 14.59 -3.97
C GLU A 194 12.27 13.40 -4.35
N SER A 195 12.22 12.32 -3.58
CA SER A 195 12.94 11.08 -3.88
C SER A 195 12.47 10.45 -5.19
N PHE A 196 11.16 10.40 -5.42
CA PHE A 196 10.56 9.88 -6.65
C PHE A 196 11.06 10.65 -7.87
N ASN A 197 11.07 11.98 -7.81
CA ASN A 197 11.49 12.85 -8.91
C ASN A 197 13.00 12.78 -9.21
N LYS A 198 13.84 12.43 -8.22
CA LYS A 198 15.28 12.19 -8.44
C LYS A 198 15.60 10.89 -9.18
N HIS A 199 14.70 9.91 -9.11
CA HIS A 199 14.88 8.56 -9.65
C HIS A 199 13.93 8.26 -10.82
N LYS A 200 13.44 9.31 -11.48
CA LYS A 200 12.62 9.26 -12.69
C LYS A 200 13.49 9.46 -13.91
#